data_AF-A0A1F8PXJ2-F1
#
_entry.id   AF-A0A1F8PXJ2-F1
#
_cell.length_a   1.000
_cell.length_b   1.000
_cell.length_c   1.000
_cell.angle_alpha   90.00
_cell.angle_beta   90.00
_cell.angle_gamma   90.00
#
_symmetry.space_group_name_H-M   'P 1'
#
loop_
_entity.id
_entity.type
_entity.pdbx_description
1 polymer ?
#
loop_
_entity_poly.entity_id
_entity_poly.type
_entity_poly.pdbx_seq_one_letter_code
_entity_poly.pdbx_strand_id
1 'polypeptide(L)'
;MFERAFEVIGVLKTQDMPALSGFVHPVQGLRLSPYAFVMDTDQLFSAEQIANMPADSKTYHWGEHAGSGEPIDVSFMDYYSRFIYDVDFANAPEISLDHPMGMGSSIDNAYEFYPGSMIVEFYFSGFDPQYGGMDWRSLRLVFGEYESVWYLVGMIHNQWTP
;
A
#
# COMPACT_ATOMS: atom_id res chain seq x y z
N MET A 1 -14.38 -9.66 -3.21
CA MET A 1 -13.36 -8.60 -3.12
C MET A 1 -13.06 -8.22 -1.67
N PHE A 2 -13.99 -7.65 -0.90
CA PHE A 2 -13.74 -7.27 0.51
C PHE A 2 -13.17 -8.37 1.41
N GLU A 3 -13.68 -9.60 1.32
CA GLU A 3 -13.15 -10.75 2.08
C GLU A 3 -11.64 -10.94 1.87
N ARG A 4 -11.20 -10.95 0.60
CA ARG A 4 -9.79 -11.04 0.21
C ARG A 4 -8.96 -9.87 0.77
N ALA A 5 -9.51 -8.66 0.73
CA ALA A 5 -8.82 -7.48 1.27
C ALA A 5 -8.68 -7.55 2.80
N PHE A 6 -9.70 -8.04 3.52
CA PHE A 6 -9.62 -8.24 4.96
C PHE A 6 -8.61 -9.33 5.35
N GLU A 7 -8.51 -10.40 4.58
CA GLU A 7 -7.46 -11.41 4.77
C GLU A 7 -6.06 -10.79 4.64
N VAL A 8 -5.83 -10.00 3.59
CA VAL A 8 -4.55 -9.30 3.37
C VAL A 8 -4.25 -8.35 4.52
N ILE A 9 -5.20 -7.51 4.93
CA ILE A 9 -5.01 -6.59 6.07
C ILE A 9 -4.73 -7.34 7.38
N GLY A 10 -5.40 -8.47 7.62
CA GLY A 10 -5.14 -9.31 8.79
C GLY A 10 -3.68 -9.82 8.82
N VAL A 11 -3.18 -10.26 7.66
CA VAL A 11 -1.79 -10.69 7.49
C VAL A 11 -0.80 -9.53 7.65
N LEU A 12 -1.15 -8.34 7.15
CA LEU A 12 -0.33 -7.14 7.34
C LEU A 12 -0.26 -6.74 8.83
N LYS A 13 -1.38 -6.83 9.55
CA LYS A 13 -1.41 -6.54 10.99
C LYS A 13 -0.44 -7.43 11.78
N THR A 14 -0.30 -8.69 11.40
CA THR A 14 0.61 -9.64 12.06
C THR A 14 2.01 -9.68 11.45
N GLN A 15 2.26 -8.88 10.41
CA GLN A 15 3.53 -8.84 9.65
C GLN A 15 3.97 -10.21 9.11
N ASP A 16 3.01 -11.08 8.75
CA ASP A 16 3.31 -12.43 8.27
C ASP A 16 3.61 -12.42 6.76
N MET A 17 4.84 -12.08 6.40
CA MET A 17 5.25 -11.98 4.99
C MET A 17 5.19 -13.32 4.21
N PRO A 18 5.53 -14.47 4.81
CA PRO A 18 5.24 -15.77 4.21
C PRO A 18 3.76 -15.95 3.85
N ALA A 19 2.82 -15.61 4.75
CA ALA A 19 1.40 -15.66 4.42
C ALA A 19 1.02 -14.62 3.35
N LEU A 20 1.59 -13.41 3.40
CA LEU A 20 1.33 -12.34 2.42
C LEU A 20 1.70 -12.77 1.01
N SER A 21 2.80 -13.52 0.86
CA SER A 21 3.26 -14.03 -0.44
C SER A 21 2.20 -14.85 -1.19
N GLY A 22 1.31 -15.54 -0.47
CA GLY A 22 0.21 -16.31 -1.07
C GLY A 22 -0.88 -15.45 -1.71
N PHE A 23 -0.91 -14.14 -1.43
CA PHE A 23 -1.80 -13.18 -2.05
C PHE A 23 -1.18 -12.47 -3.24
N VAL A 24 0.15 -12.50 -3.38
CA VAL A 24 0.88 -11.78 -4.43
C VAL A 24 0.64 -12.42 -5.79
N HIS A 25 0.44 -11.59 -6.82
CA HIS A 25 0.25 -12.08 -8.18
C HIS A 25 1.49 -12.87 -8.65
N PRO A 26 1.33 -14.13 -9.13
CA PRO A 26 2.48 -15.01 -9.40
C PRO A 26 3.39 -14.52 -10.54
N VAL A 27 2.82 -13.84 -11.55
CA VAL A 27 3.56 -13.27 -12.68
C VAL A 27 3.89 -11.78 -12.49
N GLN A 28 2.92 -10.95 -12.12
CA GLN A 28 3.08 -9.49 -12.03
C GLN A 28 3.86 -9.05 -10.79
N GLY A 29 3.84 -9.82 -9.71
CA GLY A 29 4.42 -9.41 -8.43
C GLY A 29 3.56 -8.38 -7.69
N LEU A 30 4.18 -7.73 -6.70
CA LEU A 30 3.60 -6.73 -5.83
C LEU A 30 4.40 -5.43 -5.90
N ARG A 31 3.79 -4.37 -6.42
CA ARG A 31 4.35 -3.01 -6.43
C ARG A 31 4.00 -2.28 -5.14
N LEU A 32 4.97 -1.55 -4.60
CA LEU A 32 4.83 -0.79 -3.36
C LEU A 32 5.10 0.69 -3.61
N SER A 33 4.08 1.52 -3.40
CA SER A 33 4.13 2.96 -3.70
C SER A 33 3.95 3.77 -2.41
N PRO A 34 4.88 4.66 -2.04
CA PRO A 34 4.80 5.44 -0.80
C PRO A 34 3.76 6.57 -0.84
N TYR A 35 3.24 6.89 -2.03
CA TYR A 35 2.32 7.99 -2.27
C TYR A 35 1.28 7.64 -3.33
N ALA A 36 0.25 8.49 -3.46
CA ALA A 36 -0.91 8.22 -4.31
C ALA A 36 -0.57 8.02 -5.80
N PHE A 37 0.46 8.71 -6.29
CA PHE A 37 0.90 8.62 -7.68
C PHE A 37 1.87 7.45 -7.84
N VAL A 38 1.43 6.42 -8.57
CA VAL A 38 2.16 5.20 -8.83
C VAL A 38 3.11 5.41 -9.99
N MET A 39 4.37 4.99 -9.83
CA MET A 39 5.41 5.10 -10.84
C MET A 39 5.94 3.72 -11.24
N ASP A 40 6.36 3.58 -12.50
CA ASP A 40 7.03 2.36 -12.98
C ASP A 40 8.33 2.05 -12.21
N THR A 41 8.96 3.07 -11.65
CA THR A 41 10.17 2.99 -10.82
C THR A 41 9.93 2.58 -9.37
N ASP A 42 8.67 2.53 -8.93
CA ASP A 42 8.34 2.02 -7.59
C ASP A 42 8.83 0.57 -7.43
N GLN A 43 9.14 0.18 -6.20
CA GLN A 43 9.71 -1.13 -5.95
C GLN A 43 8.68 -2.24 -6.25
N LEU A 44 9.12 -3.22 -7.03
CA LEU A 44 8.32 -4.37 -7.46
C LEU A 44 8.96 -5.67 -6.99
N PHE A 45 8.20 -6.48 -6.27
CA PHE A 45 8.68 -7.73 -5.68
C PHE A 45 7.84 -8.93 -6.12
N SER A 46 8.50 -10.03 -6.42
CA SER A 46 7.84 -11.32 -6.60
C SER A 46 7.27 -11.86 -5.29
N ALA A 47 6.36 -12.82 -5.38
CA ALA A 47 5.84 -13.54 -4.21
C ALA A 47 6.97 -14.16 -3.37
N GLU A 48 7.96 -14.77 -4.01
CA GLU A 48 9.12 -15.36 -3.34
C GLU A 48 9.96 -14.31 -2.61
N GLN A 49 10.18 -13.13 -3.21
CA GLN A 49 10.87 -12.03 -2.53
C GLN A 49 10.09 -11.56 -1.30
N ILE A 50 8.78 -11.35 -1.43
CA ILE A 50 7.92 -10.95 -0.30
C ILE A 50 8.03 -11.95 0.85
N ALA A 51 7.95 -13.26 0.58
CA ALA A 51 8.06 -14.29 1.61
C ALA A 51 9.37 -14.19 2.44
N ASN A 52 10.45 -13.71 1.82
CA ASN A 52 11.78 -13.65 2.41
C ASN A 52 12.19 -12.26 2.91
N MET A 53 11.35 -11.22 2.72
CA MET A 53 11.63 -9.85 3.16
C MET A 53 12.03 -9.68 4.62
N PRO A 54 11.48 -10.44 5.60
CA PRO A 54 11.89 -10.30 7.00
C PRO A 54 13.36 -10.62 7.27
N ALA A 55 14.00 -11.43 6.40
CA ALA A 55 15.41 -11.78 6.51
C ALA A 55 16.32 -10.87 5.67
N ASP A 56 15.75 -9.97 4.87
CA ASP A 56 16.50 -9.08 3.99
C ASP A 56 16.95 -7.82 4.74
N SER A 57 18.26 -7.58 4.72
CA SER A 57 18.90 -6.39 5.33
C SER A 57 19.24 -5.31 4.31
N LYS A 58 18.85 -5.50 3.04
CA LYS A 58 19.11 -4.55 1.96
C LYS A 58 18.33 -3.25 2.16
N THR A 59 19.01 -2.14 1.91
CA THR A 59 18.38 -0.82 1.71
C THR A 59 17.85 -0.71 0.29
N TYR A 60 16.61 -0.26 0.16
CA TYR A 60 15.97 0.05 -1.11
C TYR A 60 15.72 1.55 -1.21
N HIS A 61 15.71 2.05 -2.44
CA HIS A 61 15.27 3.41 -2.75
C HIS A 61 13.78 3.38 -3.08
N TRP A 62 12.96 4.05 -2.28
CA TRP A 62 11.50 4.02 -2.42
C TRP A 62 10.93 5.29 -3.07
N GLY A 63 11.78 6.23 -3.49
CA GLY A 63 11.40 7.54 -4.00
C GLY A 63 11.88 8.66 -3.08
N GLU A 64 11.16 9.78 -3.07
CA GLU A 64 11.54 11.00 -2.33
C GLU A 64 10.38 11.48 -1.46
N HIS A 65 10.69 12.10 -0.33
CA HIS A 65 9.70 12.71 0.54
C HIS A 65 9.04 13.94 -0.11
N ALA A 66 7.70 13.92 -0.26
CA ALA A 66 6.94 14.97 -0.97
C ALA A 66 7.21 16.42 -0.54
N GLY A 67 7.60 16.67 0.73
CA GLY A 67 7.88 18.02 1.23
C GLY A 67 9.35 18.43 1.23
N SER A 68 10.29 17.49 1.41
CA SER A 68 11.72 17.80 1.53
C SER A 68 12.52 17.44 0.28
N GLY A 69 12.03 16.54 -0.57
CA GLY A 69 12.79 15.94 -1.67
C GLY A 69 13.90 14.97 -1.21
N GLU A 70 13.98 14.68 0.09
CA GLU A 70 15.00 13.76 0.62
C GLU A 70 14.68 12.32 0.18
N PRO A 71 15.68 11.53 -0.21
CA PRO A 71 15.48 10.16 -0.67
C PRO A 71 14.98 9.28 0.48
N ILE A 72 14.06 8.38 0.15
CA ILE A 72 13.54 7.35 1.05
C ILE A 72 14.40 6.10 0.86
N ASP A 73 15.60 6.11 1.45
CA ASP A 73 16.55 5.01 1.39
C ASP A 73 16.53 4.21 2.69
N VAL A 74 15.69 3.18 2.74
CA VAL A 74 15.47 2.39 3.97
C VAL A 74 15.29 0.89 3.68
N SER A 75 15.40 0.07 4.73
CA SER A 75 15.09 -1.35 4.63
C SER A 75 13.60 -1.59 4.33
N PHE A 76 13.25 -2.79 3.88
CA PHE A 76 11.84 -3.16 3.69
C PHE A 76 11.04 -3.03 4.99
N MET A 77 11.57 -3.48 6.13
CA MET A 77 10.84 -3.44 7.41
C MET A 77 10.64 -2.01 7.92
N ASP A 78 11.61 -1.12 7.68
CA ASP A 78 11.44 0.31 7.99
C ASP A 78 10.37 0.93 7.08
N TYR A 79 10.41 0.65 5.77
CA TYR A 79 9.38 1.08 4.83
C TYR A 79 8.00 0.58 5.26
N TYR A 80 7.91 -0.70 5.65
CA TYR A 80 6.69 -1.35 6.10
C TYR A 80 6.02 -0.57 7.24
N SER A 81 6.79 -0.24 8.28
CA SER A 81 6.29 0.48 9.45
C SER A 81 5.88 1.94 9.18
N ARG A 82 6.30 2.50 8.03
CA ARG A 82 6.11 3.91 7.67
C ARG A 82 5.06 4.12 6.59
N PHE A 83 4.91 3.17 5.67
CA PHE A 83 4.12 3.31 4.45
C PHE A 83 3.21 2.09 4.14
N ILE A 84 3.33 0.97 4.84
CA ILE A 84 2.41 -0.16 4.65
C ILE A 84 1.46 -0.29 5.83
N TYR A 85 1.97 -0.17 7.05
CA TYR A 85 1.18 -0.37 8.26
C TYR A 85 1.63 0.60 9.36
N ASP A 86 1.57 1.90 9.09
CA ASP A 86 1.87 2.98 10.05
C ASP A 86 0.75 3.18 11.08
N VAL A 87 -0.48 2.78 10.74
CA VAL A 87 -1.66 2.79 11.60
C VAL A 87 -2.43 1.46 11.51
N ASP A 88 -3.35 1.21 12.45
CA ASP A 88 -4.10 -0.05 12.52
C ASP A 88 -5.22 -0.12 11.47
N PHE A 89 -4.87 -0.21 10.18
CA PHE A 89 -5.80 -0.27 9.05
C PHE A 89 -6.83 -1.41 9.17
N ALA A 90 -6.55 -2.47 9.92
CA ALA A 90 -7.54 -3.52 10.25
C ALA A 90 -8.77 -3.01 11.02
N ASN A 91 -8.64 -1.85 11.67
CA ASN A 91 -9.71 -1.17 12.40
C ASN A 91 -10.07 0.19 11.78
N ALA A 92 -9.77 0.40 10.49
CA ALA A 92 -10.16 1.62 9.79
C ALA A 92 -11.70 1.81 9.85
N PRO A 93 -12.18 3.00 10.25
CA PRO A 93 -13.62 3.27 10.36
C PRO A 93 -14.30 3.34 8.99
N GLU A 94 -13.54 3.66 7.94
CA GLU A 94 -14.03 3.87 6.59
C GLU A 94 -13.29 2.94 5.64
N ILE A 95 -14.06 2.19 4.83
CA ILE A 95 -13.54 1.26 3.84
C ILE A 95 -14.34 1.45 2.56
N SER A 96 -13.65 1.62 1.43
CA SER A 96 -14.29 1.75 0.11
C SER A 96 -13.75 0.72 -0.87
N LEU A 97 -14.56 0.46 -1.91
CA LEU A 97 -14.18 -0.30 -3.08
C LEU A 97 -14.41 0.59 -4.30
N ASP A 98 -13.38 0.73 -5.13
CA ASP A 98 -13.39 1.49 -6.39
C ASP A 98 -13.85 2.96 -6.28
N HIS A 99 -13.73 3.54 -5.09
CA HIS A 99 -14.08 4.93 -4.80
C HIS A 99 -13.03 5.56 -3.88
N PRO A 100 -12.14 6.43 -4.39
CA PRO A 100 -11.13 7.07 -3.54
C PRO A 100 -11.82 7.98 -2.51
N MET A 101 -11.49 7.79 -1.23
CA MET A 101 -12.04 8.56 -0.10
C MET A 101 -11.14 9.75 0.28
N GLY A 102 -9.82 9.60 0.13
CA GLY A 102 -8.87 10.68 0.37
C GLY A 102 -8.80 11.71 -0.76
N MET A 103 -9.27 12.93 -0.53
CA MET A 103 -8.95 14.10 -1.39
C MET A 103 -7.57 14.66 -0.99
N GLY A 104 -6.50 14.02 -1.43
CA GLY A 104 -5.13 14.54 -1.29
C GLY A 104 -4.78 15.58 -2.37
N SER A 105 -3.65 16.25 -2.18
CA SER A 105 -3.04 17.15 -3.19
C SER A 105 -2.39 16.40 -4.35
N SER A 106 -2.10 15.11 -4.18
CA SER A 106 -1.44 14.27 -5.16
C SER A 106 -2.42 13.75 -6.22
N ILE A 107 -1.99 13.73 -7.48
CA ILE A 107 -2.73 13.10 -8.58
C ILE A 107 -2.80 11.60 -8.29
N ASP A 108 -4.00 11.06 -8.24
CA ASP A 108 -4.23 9.63 -8.13
C ASP A 108 -4.36 9.02 -9.53
N ASN A 109 -3.35 8.26 -9.96
CA ASN A 109 -3.32 7.59 -11.26
C ASN A 109 -3.58 6.07 -11.15
N ALA A 110 -4.00 5.55 -10.00
CA ALA A 110 -4.05 4.11 -9.76
C ALA A 110 -4.93 3.35 -10.77
N TYR A 111 -6.08 3.90 -11.18
CA TYR A 111 -6.95 3.27 -12.18
C TYR A 111 -6.35 3.25 -13.59
N GLU A 112 -5.57 4.28 -13.94
CA GLU A 112 -4.87 4.34 -15.22
C GLU A 112 -3.68 3.39 -15.23
N PHE A 113 -2.97 3.29 -14.10
CA PHE A 113 -1.80 2.45 -13.93
C PHE A 113 -2.15 0.95 -13.84
N TYR A 114 -3.27 0.61 -13.18
CA TYR A 114 -3.76 -0.76 -13.00
C TYR A 114 -5.10 -0.98 -13.72
N PRO A 115 -5.12 -1.02 -15.06
CA PRO A 115 -6.36 -1.15 -15.82
C PRO A 115 -7.06 -2.49 -15.50
N GLY A 116 -8.35 -2.42 -15.18
CA GLY A 116 -9.17 -3.59 -14.86
C GLY A 116 -8.96 -4.18 -13.46
N SER A 117 -8.16 -3.52 -12.62
CA SER A 117 -8.00 -3.89 -11.22
C SER A 117 -9.18 -3.45 -10.36
N MET A 118 -9.32 -4.06 -9.17
CA MET A 118 -10.18 -3.59 -8.09
C MET A 118 -9.33 -2.97 -6.99
N ILE A 119 -9.74 -1.84 -6.44
CA ILE A 119 -9.01 -1.13 -5.39
C ILE A 119 -9.87 -1.05 -4.13
N VAL A 120 -9.34 -1.61 -3.03
CA VAL A 120 -9.95 -1.46 -1.70
C VAL A 120 -9.12 -0.49 -0.87
N GLU A 121 -9.75 0.55 -0.33
CA GLU A 121 -9.11 1.57 0.49
C GLU A 121 -9.52 1.43 1.96
N PHE A 122 -8.55 1.43 2.86
CA PHE A 122 -8.72 1.50 4.31
C PHE A 122 -8.33 2.88 4.78
N TYR A 123 -9.27 3.66 5.30
CA TYR A 123 -9.12 5.09 5.50
C TYR A 123 -9.37 5.53 6.94
N PHE A 124 -8.51 6.42 7.40
CA PHE A 124 -8.69 7.23 8.60
C PHE A 124 -8.75 8.70 8.19
N SER A 125 -9.83 9.39 8.51
CA SER A 125 -10.03 10.82 8.21
C SER A 125 -9.16 11.79 9.03
N GLY A 126 -8.43 11.27 10.01
CA GLY A 126 -7.54 12.03 10.88
C GLY A 126 -7.51 11.42 12.30
N PHE A 127 -6.56 11.84 13.12
CA PHE A 127 -6.35 11.30 14.46
C PHE A 127 -6.40 12.38 15.53
N ASP A 128 -5.75 13.51 15.28
CA ASP A 128 -5.66 14.63 16.20
C ASP A 128 -6.37 15.88 15.62
N PRO A 129 -7.45 16.36 16.29
CA PRO A 129 -8.22 17.52 15.85
C PRO A 129 -7.39 18.78 15.62
N GLN A 130 -6.23 18.93 16.25
CA GLN A 130 -5.38 20.11 16.07
C GLN A 130 -4.85 20.25 14.63
N TYR A 131 -4.75 19.14 13.89
CA TYR A 131 -4.31 19.15 12.50
C TYR A 131 -5.46 19.38 11.52
N GLY A 132 -6.70 19.53 11.98
CA GLY A 132 -7.84 19.83 11.12
C GLY A 132 -8.06 18.79 10.00
N GLY A 133 -7.71 17.53 10.25
CA GLY A 133 -7.76 16.45 9.28
C GLY A 133 -6.52 16.32 8.39
N MET A 134 -5.49 17.17 8.53
CA MET A 134 -4.23 17.07 7.78
C MET A 134 -3.30 15.93 8.26
N ASP A 135 -3.84 14.99 9.02
CA ASP A 135 -3.17 13.80 9.50
C ASP A 135 -3.89 12.51 9.07
N TRP A 136 -4.82 12.61 8.12
CA TRP A 136 -5.49 11.45 7.52
C TRP A 136 -4.47 10.46 6.94
N ARG A 137 -4.87 9.18 6.94
CA ARG A 137 -4.07 8.05 6.44
C ARG A 137 -4.95 7.11 5.64
N SER A 138 -4.36 6.52 4.60
CA SER A 138 -5.03 5.61 3.69
C SER A 138 -4.05 4.54 3.21
N LEU A 139 -4.50 3.29 3.23
CA LEU A 139 -3.83 2.19 2.55
C LEU A 139 -4.76 1.64 1.48
N ARG A 140 -4.30 1.64 0.24
CA ARG A 140 -5.04 1.10 -0.91
C ARG A 140 -4.41 -0.21 -1.36
N LEU A 141 -5.21 -1.26 -1.33
CA LEU A 141 -4.86 -2.58 -1.83
C LEU A 141 -5.42 -2.74 -3.24
N VAL A 142 -4.54 -2.97 -4.21
CA VAL A 142 -4.89 -3.12 -5.62
C VAL A 142 -4.85 -4.60 -5.99
N PHE A 143 -5.94 -5.07 -6.59
CA PHE A 143 -6.10 -6.47 -6.96
C PHE A 143 -6.28 -6.64 -8.46
N GLY A 144 -5.43 -7.47 -9.06
CA GLY A 144 -5.53 -7.90 -10.45
C GLY A 144 -6.08 -9.33 -10.53
N GLU A 145 -6.91 -9.59 -11.54
CA GLU A 145 -7.43 -10.94 -11.80
C GLU A 145 -6.42 -11.78 -12.61
N TYR A 146 -6.14 -12.98 -12.14
CA TYR A 146 -5.36 -13.99 -12.85
C TYR A 146 -6.02 -15.36 -12.67
N GLU A 147 -6.38 -16.01 -13.78
CA GLU A 147 -7.06 -17.32 -13.77
C GLU A 147 -8.30 -17.36 -12.84
N SER A 148 -9.13 -16.31 -12.89
CA SER A 148 -10.32 -16.14 -12.05
C SER A 148 -10.08 -16.00 -10.55
N VAL A 149 -8.84 -15.68 -10.16
CA VAL A 149 -8.45 -15.36 -8.77
C VAL A 149 -7.94 -13.93 -8.69
N TRP A 150 -8.38 -13.20 -7.67
CA TRP A 150 -7.91 -11.85 -7.38
C TRP A 150 -6.65 -11.89 -6.52
N TYR A 151 -5.55 -11.41 -7.10
CA TYR A 151 -4.24 -11.32 -6.46
C TYR A 151 -3.86 -9.88 -6.18
N LEU A 152 -3.14 -9.66 -5.09
CA LEU A 152 -2.55 -8.39 -4.75
C LEU A 152 -1.42 -8.06 -5.73
N VAL A 153 -1.57 -6.93 -6.43
CA VAL A 153 -0.60 -6.42 -7.42
C VAL A 153 0.01 -5.08 -7.02
N GLY A 154 -0.66 -4.35 -6.11
CA GLY A 154 -0.19 -3.07 -5.62
C GLY A 154 -0.60 -2.81 -4.17
N MET A 155 0.28 -2.17 -3.40
CA MET A 155 -0.08 -1.47 -2.16
C MET A 155 0.36 -0.02 -2.28
N ILE A 156 -0.59 0.89 -2.11
CA ILE A 156 -0.37 2.31 -2.28
C ILE A 156 -0.70 3.01 -0.96
N HIS A 157 0.32 3.61 -0.35
CA HIS A 157 0.11 4.51 0.77
C HIS A 157 -0.43 5.84 0.27
N ASN A 158 -1.36 6.41 1.01
CA ASN A 158 -1.78 7.77 0.76
C ASN A 158 -1.97 8.49 2.09
N GLN A 159 -1.53 9.73 2.13
CA GLN A 159 -1.60 10.56 3.31
C GLN A 159 -1.61 12.02 2.90
N TRP A 160 -2.01 12.86 3.83
CA TRP A 160 -1.76 14.29 3.67
C TRP A 160 -0.26 14.55 3.50
N THR A 161 0.08 15.37 2.52
CA THR A 161 1.42 15.88 2.26
C THR A 161 1.35 17.41 2.14
N PRO A 162 2.26 18.14 2.80
CA PRO A 162 2.32 19.60 2.74
C PRO A 162 2.76 20.13 1.37
#